data_AF-A0A922X966-F1
#
_entry.id   AF-A0A922X966-F1
#
_cell.length_a   1.000
_cell.length_b   1.000
_cell.length_c   1.000
_cell.angle_alpha   90.00
_cell.angle_beta   90.00
_cell.angle_gamma   90.00
#
_symmetry.space_group_name_H-M   'P 1'
#
loop_
_entity.id
_entity.type
_entity.pdbx_description
1 polymer ?
#
loop_
_entity_poly.entity_id
_entity_poly.type
_entity_poly.pdbx_seq_one_letter_code
_entity_poly.pdbx_strand_id
1 'polypeptide(L)'
;MGEAMSSANRTSANNASAPARSMGRSVRQLSSDVITLMELQAELLQLDVREWVQSFIRPLAALVAAAIILLATAPVALVSLGYLLAAKTELPLWGAMMTAAGVGLGFAAISAGTGVWLLKRDRRILHRFSTELRKNVHWLKETLRSSPAANVD
;
A
#
# COMPACT_ATOMS: atom_id res chain seq x y z
N MET A 1 -70.28 -21.43 -57.86
CA MET A 1 -69.19 -20.84 -58.68
C MET A 1 -69.02 -19.40 -58.23
N GLY A 2 -67.81 -19.02 -57.83
CA GLY A 2 -67.45 -17.77 -57.13
C GLY A 2 -67.14 -18.07 -55.66
N GLU A 3 -65.93 -18.52 -55.31
CA GLU A 3 -64.75 -17.67 -55.00
C GLU A 3 -65.05 -16.67 -53.87
N ALA A 4 -64.38 -16.62 -52.73
CA ALA A 4 -63.18 -17.29 -52.26
C ALA A 4 -63.13 -17.24 -50.73
N MET A 5 -62.45 -18.22 -50.14
CA MET A 5 -61.75 -18.08 -48.86
C MET A 5 -60.88 -16.83 -48.91
N SER A 6 -61.13 -15.85 -48.03
CA SER A 6 -60.15 -14.79 -47.77
C SER A 6 -60.33 -14.21 -46.38
N SER A 7 -59.19 -14.04 -45.70
CA SER A 7 -58.97 -13.45 -44.38
C SER A 7 -59.15 -14.36 -43.15
N ALA A 8 -58.42 -15.47 -43.17
CA ALA A 8 -57.58 -15.77 -42.01
C ALA A 8 -56.68 -14.56 -41.69
N ASN A 9 -56.26 -14.46 -40.43
CA ASN A 9 -55.24 -13.54 -39.91
C ASN A 9 -55.78 -12.21 -39.34
N ARG A 10 -56.57 -12.29 -38.26
CA ARG A 10 -56.53 -11.24 -37.23
C ARG A 10 -55.19 -11.36 -36.52
N THR A 11 -54.29 -10.55 -37.04
CA THR A 11 -52.98 -10.18 -36.54
C THR A 11 -52.96 -10.13 -35.01
N SER A 12 -52.37 -11.15 -34.38
CA SER A 12 -51.68 -11.00 -33.10
C SER A 12 -50.49 -10.07 -33.33
N ALA A 13 -50.75 -8.78 -33.38
CA ALA A 13 -49.73 -7.74 -33.44
C ALA A 13 -50.11 -6.69 -32.41
N ASN A 14 -49.64 -6.87 -31.17
CA ASN A 14 -49.26 -5.76 -30.28
C ASN A 14 -48.79 -6.19 -28.89
N ASN A 15 -47.91 -7.18 -28.75
CA ASN A 15 -47.21 -7.41 -27.46
C ASN A 15 -45.75 -7.86 -27.64
N ALA A 16 -45.05 -7.30 -28.64
CA ALA A 16 -43.63 -7.59 -28.88
C ALA A 16 -42.71 -6.37 -28.68
N SER A 17 -43.13 -5.38 -27.89
CA SER A 17 -42.36 -4.13 -27.70
C SER A 17 -42.16 -3.79 -26.22
N ALA A 18 -41.67 -4.71 -25.40
CA ALA A 18 -41.17 -4.38 -24.06
C ALA A 18 -40.06 -5.27 -23.40
N PRO A 19 -39.24 -6.10 -24.07
CA PRO A 19 -38.13 -6.78 -23.36
C PRO A 19 -36.94 -5.85 -23.02
N ALA A 20 -36.69 -4.83 -23.85
CA ALA A 20 -35.48 -4.01 -23.71
C ALA A 20 -35.57 -2.95 -22.60
N ARG A 21 -36.76 -2.42 -22.32
CA ARG A 21 -36.97 -1.37 -21.29
C ARG A 21 -37.08 -1.91 -19.86
N SER A 22 -37.40 -3.20 -19.69
CA SER A 22 -37.44 -3.87 -18.37
C SER A 22 -36.05 -4.34 -17.94
N MET A 23 -35.23 -4.82 -18.90
CA MET A 23 -33.84 -5.21 -18.65
C MET A 23 -32.98 -4.01 -18.20
N GLY A 24 -33.13 -2.85 -18.85
CA GLY A 24 -32.41 -1.62 -18.47
C GLY A 24 -32.78 -1.07 -17.08
N ARG A 25 -34.01 -1.35 -16.60
CA ARG A 25 -34.45 -0.98 -15.25
C ARG A 25 -33.84 -1.88 -14.17
N SER A 26 -33.75 -3.18 -14.45
CA SER A 26 -33.15 -4.17 -13.56
C SER A 26 -31.64 -3.95 -13.39
N VAL A 27 -30.94 -3.62 -14.48
CA VAL A 27 -29.51 -3.26 -14.44
C VAL A 27 -29.27 -1.98 -13.62
N ARG A 28 -30.15 -0.98 -13.72
CA ARG A 28 -30.05 0.27 -12.95
C ARG A 28 -30.28 0.05 -11.45
N GLN A 29 -31.19 -0.85 -11.09
CA GLN A 29 -31.47 -1.20 -9.70
C GLN A 29 -30.31 -2.01 -9.09
N LEU A 30 -29.75 -2.98 -9.84
CA LEU A 30 -28.56 -3.72 -9.44
C LEU A 30 -27.32 -2.82 -9.30
N SER A 31 -27.13 -1.82 -10.19
CA SER A 31 -26.04 -0.87 -10.04
C SER A 31 -26.18 0.02 -8.80
N SER A 32 -27.42 0.37 -8.43
CA SER A 32 -27.69 1.14 -7.21
C SER A 32 -27.28 0.34 -5.97
N ASP A 33 -27.69 -0.93 -5.89
CA ASP A 33 -27.37 -1.79 -4.74
C ASP A 33 -25.87 -2.08 -4.63
N VAL A 34 -25.16 -2.24 -5.75
CA VAL A 34 -23.70 -2.41 -5.79
C VAL A 34 -22.96 -1.15 -5.32
N ILE A 35 -23.46 0.04 -5.67
CA ILE A 35 -22.90 1.32 -5.21
C ILE A 35 -23.10 1.47 -3.70
N THR A 36 -24.29 1.15 -3.18
CA THR A 36 -24.57 1.18 -1.74
C THR A 36 -23.72 0.17 -0.96
N LEU A 37 -23.46 -1.03 -1.52
CA LEU A 37 -22.55 -2.01 -0.96
C LEU A 37 -21.07 -1.55 -0.98
N MET A 38 -20.64 -0.86 -2.04
CA MET A 38 -19.29 -0.28 -2.14
C MET A 38 -19.07 0.83 -1.12
N GLU A 39 -20.09 1.64 -0.83
CA GLU A 39 -20.02 2.72 0.17
C GLU A 39 -19.81 2.15 1.58
N LEU A 40 -20.54 1.09 1.93
CA LEU A 40 -20.32 0.36 3.18
C LEU A 40 -18.92 -0.28 3.26
N GLN A 41 -18.46 -0.88 2.15
CA GLN A 41 -17.13 -1.50 2.12
C GLN A 41 -16.00 -0.46 2.17
N ALA A 42 -16.22 0.75 1.65
CA ALA A 42 -15.27 1.85 1.74
C ALA A 42 -15.13 2.35 3.18
N GLU A 43 -16.23 2.44 3.94
CA GLU A 43 -16.18 2.80 5.37
C GLU A 43 -15.41 1.78 6.21
N LEU A 44 -15.64 0.48 5.96
CA LEU A 44 -14.88 -0.60 6.61
C LEU A 44 -13.40 -0.55 6.24
N LEU A 45 -13.08 -0.33 4.96
CA LEU A 45 -11.70 -0.24 4.48
C LEU A 45 -10.97 0.98 5.06
N GLN A 46 -11.67 2.11 5.23
CA GLN A 46 -11.09 3.30 5.89
C GLN A 46 -10.76 3.02 7.37
N LEU A 47 -11.62 2.29 8.07
CA LEU A 47 -11.39 1.88 9.45
C LEU A 47 -10.19 0.94 9.55
N ASP A 48 -10.12 -0.08 8.69
CA ASP A 48 -9.04 -1.05 8.65
C ASP A 48 -7.68 -0.39 8.33
N VAL A 49 -7.65 0.54 7.37
CA VAL A 49 -6.44 1.31 7.05
C VAL A 49 -6.01 2.16 8.24
N ARG A 50 -6.95 2.78 8.95
CA ARG A 50 -6.63 3.61 10.13
C ARG A 50 -6.06 2.76 11.27
N GLU A 51 -6.64 1.61 11.56
CA GLU A 51 -6.11 0.67 12.56
C GLU A 51 -4.74 0.14 12.16
N TRP A 52 -4.57 -0.24 10.89
CA TRP A 52 -3.29 -0.69 10.36
C TRP A 52 -2.20 0.38 10.48
N VAL A 53 -2.48 1.62 10.07
CA VAL A 53 -1.54 2.75 10.18
C VAL A 53 -1.19 3.03 11.64
N GLN A 54 -2.18 3.05 12.55
CA GLN A 54 -1.91 3.25 13.97
C GLN A 54 -1.05 2.13 14.58
N SER A 55 -1.26 0.89 14.14
CA SER A 55 -0.43 -0.25 14.52
C SER A 55 1.00 -0.15 13.98
N PHE A 56 1.23 0.55 12.87
CA PHE A 56 2.56 0.77 12.29
C PHE A 56 3.31 1.97 12.89
N ILE A 57 2.60 3.02 13.31
CA ILE A 57 3.22 4.24 13.84
C ILE A 57 3.99 3.96 15.13
N ARG A 58 3.43 3.18 16.06
CA ARG A 58 4.09 2.83 17.34
C ARG A 58 5.44 2.12 17.14
N PRO A 59 5.54 1.00 16.40
CA PRO A 59 6.82 0.34 16.18
C PRO A 59 7.77 1.20 15.34
N LEU A 60 7.26 1.99 14.39
CA LEU A 60 8.09 2.91 13.61
C LEU A 60 8.72 4.00 14.50
N ALA A 61 7.94 4.61 15.39
CA ALA A 61 8.44 5.60 16.34
C ALA A 61 9.49 5.01 17.28
N ALA A 62 9.27 3.78 17.77
CA ALA A 62 10.24 3.07 18.59
C ALA A 62 11.56 2.80 17.83
N LEU A 63 11.47 2.38 16.56
CA LEU A 63 12.66 2.16 15.71
C LEU A 63 13.42 3.47 15.45
N VAL A 64 12.71 4.57 15.18
CA VAL A 64 13.34 5.88 14.97
C VAL A 64 14.02 6.36 16.26
N ALA A 65 13.36 6.25 17.41
CA ALA A 65 13.94 6.60 18.70
C ALA A 65 15.19 5.75 19.00
N ALA A 66 15.12 4.44 18.79
CA ALA A 66 16.27 3.55 18.94
C ALA A 66 17.42 3.92 18.00
N ALA A 67 17.14 4.24 16.74
CA ALA A 67 18.16 4.68 15.78
C ALA A 67 18.84 5.98 16.21
N ILE A 68 18.08 6.97 16.72
CA ILE A 68 18.63 8.23 17.24
C ILE A 68 19.53 7.96 18.45
N ILE A 69 19.07 7.17 19.42
CA ILE A 69 19.84 6.83 20.62
C ILE A 69 21.13 6.10 20.22
N LEU A 70 21.06 5.15 19.30
CA LEU A 70 22.22 4.39 18.83
C LEU A 70 23.22 5.30 18.11
N LEU A 71 22.74 6.22 17.26
CA LEU A 71 23.58 7.20 16.58
C LEU A 71 24.26 8.17 17.56
N ALA A 72 23.57 8.58 18.62
CA ALA A 72 24.12 9.46 19.65
C ALA A 72 25.13 8.75 20.57
N THR A 73 24.89 7.48 20.89
CA THR A 73 25.72 6.71 21.83
C THR A 73 26.91 6.03 21.16
N ALA A 74 26.84 5.72 19.86
CA ALA A 74 27.93 5.04 19.15
C ALA A 74 29.27 5.79 19.18
N PRO A 75 29.34 7.13 18.94
CA PRO A 75 30.61 7.87 19.04
C PRO A 75 31.17 7.86 20.46
N VAL A 76 30.30 8.02 21.47
CA VAL A 76 30.68 8.02 22.89
C VAL A 76 31.23 6.64 23.29
N ALA A 77 30.59 5.56 22.85
CA ALA A 77 31.05 4.20 23.07
C ALA A 77 32.41 3.93 22.39
N LEU A 78 32.60 4.39 21.15
CA LEU A 78 33.88 4.26 20.44
C LEU A 78 35.02 4.98 21.15
N VAL A 79 34.79 6.23 21.57
CA VAL A 79 35.78 7.01 22.33
C VAL A 79 36.10 6.32 23.65
N SER A 80 35.08 5.86 24.37
CA SER A 80 35.26 5.14 25.64
C SER A 80 36.07 3.85 25.45
N LEU A 81 35.83 3.11 24.37
CA LEU A 81 36.63 1.93 23.99
C LEU A 81 38.09 2.31 23.69
N GLY A 82 38.32 3.39 22.95
CA GLY A 82 39.67 3.87 22.66
C GLY A 82 40.44 4.23 23.93
N TYR A 83 39.80 4.91 24.88
CA TYR A 83 40.40 5.22 26.19
C TYR A 83 40.65 3.95 27.02
N LEU A 84 39.69 3.02 27.06
CA LEU A 84 39.84 1.77 27.78
C LEU A 84 41.01 0.94 27.23
N LEU A 85 41.16 0.92 25.90
CA LEU A 85 42.23 0.20 25.23
C LEU A 85 43.59 0.87 25.51
N ALA A 86 43.67 2.20 25.45
CA ALA A 86 44.88 2.94 25.83
C ALA A 86 45.26 2.76 27.31
N ALA A 87 44.28 2.55 28.19
CA ALA A 87 44.53 2.34 29.62
C ALA A 87 44.96 0.91 29.96
N LYS A 88 44.56 -0.08 29.16
CA LYS A 88 44.85 -1.50 29.38
C LYS A 88 46.01 -2.04 28.54
N THR A 89 46.44 -1.29 27.54
CA THR A 89 47.56 -1.64 26.68
C THR A 89 48.61 -0.55 26.78
N GLU A 90 49.87 -0.87 26.52
CA GLU A 90 50.94 0.15 26.41
C GLU A 90 50.89 0.90 25.07
N LEU A 91 49.75 0.86 24.37
CA LEU A 91 49.58 1.55 23.11
C LEU A 91 49.50 3.06 23.34
N PRO A 92 50.12 3.86 22.47
CA PRO A 92 49.91 5.29 22.48
C PRO A 92 48.44 5.60 22.14
N LEU A 93 47.90 6.68 22.70
CA LEU A 93 46.48 7.06 22.58
C LEU A 93 45.98 7.06 21.13
N TRP A 94 46.81 7.52 20.19
CA TRP A 94 46.47 7.54 18.76
C TRP A 94 46.25 6.12 18.20
N GLY A 95 47.05 5.14 18.61
CA GLY A 95 46.94 3.75 18.17
C GLY A 95 45.70 3.06 18.73
N ALA A 96 45.37 3.35 19.99
CA ALA A 96 44.14 2.88 20.62
C ALA A 96 42.87 3.48 19.98
N MET A 97 42.91 4.76 19.59
CA MET A 97 41.80 5.41 18.90
C MET A 97 41.63 4.91 17.46
N MET A 98 42.74 4.68 16.74
CA MET A 98 42.71 4.12 15.38
C MET A 98 42.15 2.69 15.35
N THR A 99 42.50 1.86 16.33
CA THR A 99 41.96 0.50 16.45
C THR A 99 40.48 0.52 16.80
N ALA A 100 40.04 1.35 17.75
CA ALA A 100 38.62 1.53 18.07
C ALA A 100 37.81 2.04 16.85
N ALA A 101 38.35 3.00 16.11
CA ALA A 101 37.75 3.50 14.87
C ALA A 101 37.66 2.40 13.80
N GLY A 102 38.72 1.61 13.62
CA GLY A 102 38.74 0.50 12.67
C GLY A 102 37.69 -0.57 12.98
N VAL A 103 37.53 -0.93 14.25
CA VAL A 103 36.48 -1.86 14.70
C VAL A 103 35.09 -1.28 14.42
N GLY A 104 34.85 -0.01 14.78
CA GLY A 104 33.58 0.65 14.51
C GLY A 104 33.24 0.73 13.02
N LEU A 105 34.24 1.02 12.18
CA LEU A 105 34.08 1.07 10.72
C LEU A 105 33.80 -0.33 10.15
N GLY A 106 34.44 -1.37 10.69
CA GLY A 106 34.14 -2.76 10.36
C GLY A 106 32.69 -3.14 10.67
N PHE A 107 32.21 -2.82 11.88
CA PHE A 107 30.80 -3.04 12.24
C PHE A 107 29.82 -2.26 11.35
N ALA A 108 30.14 -1.01 11.03
CA ALA A 108 29.34 -0.19 10.12
C ALA A 108 29.28 -0.80 8.72
N ALA A 109 30.43 -1.26 8.19
CA ALA A 109 30.51 -1.90 6.88
C ALA A 109 29.72 -3.22 6.82
N ILE A 110 29.81 -4.07 7.84
CA ILE A 110 29.05 -5.32 7.93
C ILE A 110 27.55 -5.02 8.01
N SER A 111 27.15 -4.05 8.83
CA SER A 111 25.74 -3.68 9.00
C SER A 111 25.15 -3.10 7.71
N ALA A 112 25.86 -2.17 7.07
CA ALA A 112 25.46 -1.59 5.79
C ALA A 112 25.44 -2.65 4.68
N GLY A 113 26.45 -3.52 4.62
CA GLY A 113 26.52 -4.62 3.66
C GLY A 113 25.37 -5.60 3.82
N THR A 114 25.05 -5.98 5.06
CA THR A 114 23.91 -6.86 5.39
C THR A 114 22.60 -6.20 5.02
N GLY A 115 22.41 -4.92 5.35
CA GLY A 115 21.21 -4.16 4.99
C GLY A 115 21.00 -4.09 3.48
N VAL A 116 22.06 -3.79 2.72
CA VAL A 116 22.02 -3.78 1.24
C VAL A 116 21.79 -5.18 0.68
N TRP A 117 22.37 -6.22 1.29
CA TRP A 117 22.18 -7.61 0.88
C TRP A 117 20.73 -8.06 1.09
N LEU A 118 20.13 -7.76 2.24
CA LEU A 118 18.70 -8.00 2.50
C LEU A 118 17.83 -7.25 1.49
N LEU A 119 18.08 -5.96 1.27
CA LEU A 119 17.33 -5.16 0.30
C LEU A 119 17.46 -5.71 -1.13
N LYS A 120 18.65 -6.18 -1.51
CA LYS A 120 18.90 -6.79 -2.83
C LYS A 120 18.20 -8.15 -2.96
N ARG A 121 18.23 -8.97 -1.91
CA ARG A 121 17.56 -10.27 -1.85
C ARG A 121 16.04 -10.12 -1.95
N ASP A 122 15.49 -9.09 -1.31
CA ASP A 122 14.05 -8.83 -1.24
C ASP A 122 13.54 -7.83 -2.30
N ARG A 123 14.29 -7.61 -3.39
CA ARG A 123 13.81 -6.79 -4.53
C ARG A 123 12.47 -7.27 -5.09
N ARG A 124 12.15 -8.57 -4.95
CA ARG A 124 10.82 -9.11 -5.32
C ARG A 124 9.71 -8.53 -4.45
N ILE A 125 9.98 -8.32 -3.17
CA ILE A 125 9.04 -7.74 -2.19
C ILE A 125 8.85 -6.25 -2.50
N LEU A 126 9.93 -5.50 -2.76
CA LEU A 126 9.84 -4.09 -3.13
C LEU A 126 9.12 -3.87 -4.47
N HIS A 127 9.33 -4.74 -5.46
CA HIS A 127 8.63 -4.68 -6.74
C HIS A 127 7.14 -5.01 -6.59
N ARG A 128 6.81 -5.99 -5.73
CA ARG A 128 5.43 -6.32 -5.38
C ARG A 128 4.74 -5.17 -4.63
N PHE A 129 5.38 -4.57 -3.63
CA PHE A 129 4.82 -3.41 -2.93
C PHE A 129 4.65 -2.20 -3.85
N SER A 130 5.61 -1.92 -4.74
CA SER A 130 5.51 -0.84 -5.72
C SER A 130 4.37 -1.05 -6.72
N THR A 131 4.18 -2.29 -7.19
CA THR A 131 3.09 -2.63 -8.11
C THR A 131 1.73 -2.61 -7.42
N GLU A 132 1.65 -3.06 -6.17
CA GLU A 132 0.44 -2.98 -5.35
C GLU A 132 0.11 -1.52 -4.98
N LEU A 133 1.09 -0.70 -4.59
CA LEU A 133 0.90 0.73 -4.29
C LEU A 133 0.45 1.51 -5.54
N ARG A 134 1.02 1.25 -6.71
CA ARG A 134 0.58 1.88 -7.97
C ARG A 134 -0.84 1.46 -8.35
N LYS A 135 -1.19 0.20 -8.16
CA LYS A 135 -2.57 -0.29 -8.38
C LYS A 135 -3.53 0.36 -7.39
N ASN A 136 -3.15 0.48 -6.12
CA ASN A 136 -3.98 1.11 -5.08
C ASN A 136 -4.17 2.62 -5.32
N VAL A 137 -3.12 3.33 -5.76
CA VAL A 137 -3.21 4.75 -6.11
C VAL A 137 -4.01 4.97 -7.39
N HIS A 138 -3.86 4.08 -8.39
CA HIS A 138 -4.68 4.15 -9.61
C HIS A 138 -6.15 3.88 -9.30
N TRP A 139 -6.44 2.86 -8.49
CA TRP A 139 -7.78 2.57 -8.00
C TRP A 139 -8.34 3.76 -7.21
N LEU A 140 -7.60 4.34 -6.27
CA LEU A 140 -8.03 5.52 -5.52
C LEU A 140 -8.31 6.72 -6.43
N LYS A 141 -7.47 6.96 -7.45
CA LYS A 141 -7.65 8.05 -8.41
C LYS A 141 -8.85 7.82 -9.31
N GLU A 142 -9.11 6.57 -9.71
CA GLU A 142 -10.28 6.19 -10.48
C GLU A 142 -11.55 6.31 -9.64
N THR A 143 -11.52 5.86 -8.39
CA THR A 143 -12.64 6.01 -7.43
C THR A 143 -12.96 7.48 -7.16
N LEU A 144 -11.95 8.35 -7.03
CA LEU A 144 -12.14 9.80 -6.85
C LEU A 144 -12.64 10.50 -8.12
N ARG A 145 -12.22 10.05 -9.31
CA ARG A 145 -12.72 10.58 -10.60
C ARG A 145 -14.09 10.05 -10.99
N SER A 146 -14.43 8.86 -10.50
CA SER A 146 -15.72 8.19 -10.70
C SER A 146 -16.74 8.57 -9.63
N SER A 147 -16.43 9.55 -8.77
CA SER A 147 -17.40 10.19 -7.88
C SER A 147 -17.96 11.43 -8.58
N PRO A 148 -19.10 11.32 -9.30
CA PRO A 148 -19.79 12.47 -9.86
C PRO A 148 -20.54 13.21 -8.74
N ALA A 149 -19.83 14.04 -8.01
CA ALA A 149 -20.41 15.07 -7.16
C ALA A 149 -19.94 16.45 -7.65
N ALA A 150 -20.33 16.80 -8.88
CA ALA A 150 -20.42 18.18 -9.36
C ALA A 150 -21.14 18.22 -10.72
N ASN A 151 -22.45 17.96 -10.70
CA ASN A 151 -23.44 18.62 -11.58
C ASN A 151 -24.82 18.43 -10.93
N VAL A 152 -24.93 19.03 -9.75
CA VAL A 152 -26.11 19.80 -9.35
C VAL A 152 -25.67 21.21 -9.78
N ASP A 153 -26.13 21.80 -10.88
CA ASP A 153 -27.50 21.94 -11.42
C ASP A 153 -27.56 21.82 -12.96
#